data_AF-A0A3C1C1G7-F1
#
_entry.id   AF-A0A3C1C1G7-F1
#
_cell.length_a   1.000
_cell.length_b   1.000
_cell.length_c   1.000
_cell.angle_alpha   90.00
_cell.angle_beta   90.00
_cell.angle_gamma   90.00
#
_symmetry.space_group_name_H-M   'P 1'
#
loop_
_entity.id
_entity.type
_entity.pdbx_description
1 polymer ?
#
loop_
_entity_poly.entity_id
_entity_poly.type
_entity_poly.pdbx_seq_one_letter_code
_entity_poly.pdbx_strand_id
1 'polypeptide(L)'
;MSLSFVQFAALLLDPRVSGPPLDALRKMRARGIRRLPDRVYDPGRGRLRTAQARRFLREWLDGERLTRHRGQWVLNSFLPPFPGAAYRRMFDNLFSGRHLSPVSAFLAVTARCPWECPHCSRAGRREGPELSTDEWLDAIRQLHGLGSSIIGFTGGEPCVREDIDTLVREAAKGGAATILFTSGRGFTTALAARLRTAGLWSVCVSLDADTAEAHDAARGQGSFAAARDALRLARAEGFYAMAGTVATPASVRSGMPARLHRLLADLGGQELRIVEAMPCGGLSGCASSDLLSPDDVAALRRFHVETNRNGRGPKVCAFNHVESPDVFGCGAGTQHLFIEPSGVVCPCDFTPLGFGNVRETPLADIWRRMNLAMGDNPRTHCFIQRNRDAVQAHADAGFPLPAEISEQICREAGPEPLPAYFALVASGSQPKSGGPS
;
A
#
# COMPACT_ATOMS: atom_id res chain seq x y z
N MET A 1 -6.53 11.50 -19.01
CA MET A 1 -7.84 12.15 -19.16
C MET A 1 -8.39 12.44 -17.77
N SER A 2 -8.73 13.71 -17.51
CA SER A 2 -9.63 14.12 -16.42
C SER A 2 -10.86 13.19 -16.38
N LEU A 3 -11.37 12.86 -15.19
CA LEU A 3 -12.70 12.26 -15.03
C LEU A 3 -13.68 12.93 -16.00
N SER A 4 -14.39 12.14 -16.81
CA SER A 4 -15.44 12.70 -17.66
C SER A 4 -16.50 13.37 -16.77
N PHE A 5 -17.21 14.36 -17.31
CA PHE A 5 -18.31 15.02 -16.60
C PHE A 5 -19.33 13.99 -16.07
N VAL A 6 -19.59 12.93 -16.85
CA VAL A 6 -20.49 11.84 -16.50
C VAL A 6 -19.97 11.03 -15.32
N GLN A 7 -18.69 10.61 -15.34
CA GLN A 7 -18.09 9.89 -14.21
C GLN A 7 -18.09 10.75 -12.95
N PHE A 8 -17.76 12.04 -13.07
CA PHE A 8 -17.78 12.96 -11.95
C PHE A 8 -19.19 13.12 -11.36
N ALA A 9 -20.21 13.29 -12.20
CA ALA A 9 -21.59 13.35 -11.75
C ALA A 9 -22.02 12.04 -11.06
N ALA A 10 -21.67 10.88 -11.64
CA ALA A 10 -21.98 9.57 -11.04
C ALA A 10 -21.36 9.40 -9.65
N LEU A 11 -20.12 9.88 -9.45
CA LEU A 11 -19.45 9.84 -8.14
C LEU A 11 -20.14 10.72 -7.10
N LEU A 12 -20.52 11.95 -7.46
CA LEU A 12 -21.16 12.87 -6.53
C LEU A 12 -22.60 12.46 -6.20
N LEU A 13 -23.32 11.93 -7.18
CA LEU A 13 -24.74 11.58 -7.05
C LEU A 13 -24.95 10.23 -6.35
N ASP A 14 -23.95 9.35 -6.28
CA ASP A 14 -24.05 8.11 -5.49
C ASP A 14 -23.77 8.41 -4.01
N PRO A 15 -24.78 8.38 -3.12
CA PRO A 15 -24.61 8.70 -1.70
C PRO A 15 -23.71 7.67 -0.98
N ARG A 16 -23.50 6.48 -1.55
CA ARG A 16 -22.57 5.49 -0.99
C ARG A 16 -21.11 5.88 -1.22
N VAL A 17 -20.87 6.71 -2.24
CA VAL A 17 -19.55 7.27 -2.58
C VAL A 17 -19.36 8.64 -1.93
N SER A 18 -20.32 9.56 -2.09
CA SER A 18 -20.20 10.92 -1.55
C SER A 18 -20.52 11.04 -0.06
N GLY A 19 -21.31 10.13 0.50
CA GLY A 19 -21.72 10.13 1.91
C GLY A 19 -20.56 10.02 2.89
N PRO A 20 -19.71 8.98 2.82
CA PRO A 20 -18.59 8.81 3.77
C PRO A 20 -17.69 10.04 3.90
N PRO A 21 -17.17 10.68 2.84
CA PRO A 21 -16.39 11.91 3.01
C PRO A 21 -17.21 13.08 3.58
N LEU A 22 -18.48 13.24 3.19
CA LEU A 22 -19.33 14.35 3.65
C LEU A 22 -19.72 14.24 5.13
N ASP A 23 -20.19 13.06 5.57
CA ASP A 23 -20.55 12.80 6.96
C ASP A 23 -19.39 13.08 7.89
N ALA A 24 -18.22 12.77 7.38
CA ALA A 24 -17.05 12.78 8.18
C ALA A 24 -16.47 14.21 8.24
N LEU A 25 -16.50 14.97 7.13
CA LEU A 25 -16.29 16.43 7.16
C LEU A 25 -17.23 17.16 8.14
N ARG A 26 -18.51 16.74 8.24
CA ARG A 26 -19.46 17.29 9.22
C ARG A 26 -19.02 16.99 10.66
N LYS A 27 -18.65 15.74 10.98
CA LYS A 27 -18.15 15.33 12.30
C LYS A 27 -16.88 16.10 12.70
N MET A 28 -15.95 16.29 11.76
CA MET A 28 -14.72 17.06 11.97
C MET A 28 -14.98 18.48 12.44
N ARG A 29 -15.95 19.15 11.79
CA ARG A 29 -16.32 20.53 12.12
C ARG A 29 -17.05 20.65 13.45
N ALA A 30 -17.86 19.67 13.82
CA ALA A 30 -18.45 19.61 15.16
C ALA A 30 -17.38 19.59 16.27
N ARG A 31 -16.17 19.11 15.97
CA ARG A 31 -15.00 19.12 16.88
C ARG A 31 -14.08 20.34 16.70
N GLY A 32 -14.48 21.34 15.91
CA GLY A 32 -13.67 22.52 15.61
C GLY A 32 -12.54 22.32 14.60
N ILE A 33 -12.40 21.12 14.02
CA ILE A 33 -11.32 20.80 13.06
C ILE A 33 -11.76 21.17 11.64
N ARG A 34 -11.01 22.06 10.98
CA ARG A 34 -11.25 22.46 9.58
C ARG A 34 -10.16 21.87 8.69
N ARG A 35 -10.51 20.89 7.84
CA ARG A 35 -9.54 20.21 6.94
C ARG A 35 -9.73 20.45 5.44
N LEU A 36 -10.84 21.02 5.03
CA LEU A 36 -11.00 21.49 3.64
C LEU A 36 -10.89 23.00 3.59
N PRO A 37 -10.19 23.55 2.58
CA PRO A 37 -10.23 24.99 2.34
C PRO A 37 -11.68 25.48 2.22
N ASP A 38 -11.99 26.63 2.83
CA ASP A 38 -13.35 27.22 2.78
C ASP A 38 -13.82 27.52 1.34
N ARG A 39 -12.88 27.60 0.38
CA ARG A 39 -13.18 27.68 -1.06
C ARG A 39 -13.78 26.40 -1.64
N VAL A 40 -13.59 25.23 -1.02
CA VAL A 40 -14.04 23.91 -1.53
C VAL A 40 -15.35 23.46 -0.88
N TYR A 41 -15.58 23.78 0.39
CA TYR A 41 -16.77 23.34 1.14
C TYR A 41 -17.42 24.51 1.87
N ASP A 42 -18.73 24.69 1.70
CA ASP A 42 -19.52 25.76 2.31
C ASP A 42 -19.97 25.37 3.73
N PRO A 43 -19.45 26.04 4.79
CA PRO A 43 -19.86 25.80 6.15
C PRO A 43 -21.31 26.10 6.47
N GLY A 44 -21.88 27.17 5.92
CA GLY A 44 -23.23 27.59 6.25
C GLY A 44 -24.29 26.67 5.64
N ARG A 45 -23.94 25.98 4.54
CA ARG A 45 -24.87 25.11 3.80
C ARG A 45 -24.60 23.60 3.96
N GLY A 46 -23.51 23.23 4.63
CA GLY A 46 -23.15 21.82 4.83
C GLY A 46 -22.93 21.03 3.53
N ARG A 47 -22.48 21.71 2.46
CA ARG A 47 -22.36 21.16 1.09
C ARG A 47 -21.05 21.60 0.44
N LEU A 48 -20.54 20.77 -0.48
CA LEU A 48 -19.40 21.10 -1.33
C LEU A 48 -19.76 22.23 -2.30
N ARG A 49 -18.85 23.19 -2.50
CA ARG A 49 -18.95 24.18 -3.57
C ARG A 49 -18.58 23.48 -4.87
N THR A 50 -19.57 23.07 -5.65
CA THR A 50 -19.42 22.07 -6.73
C THR A 50 -18.33 22.42 -7.75
N ALA A 51 -18.18 23.69 -8.12
CA ALA A 51 -17.16 24.12 -9.08
C ALA A 51 -15.72 24.01 -8.51
N GLN A 52 -15.53 24.40 -7.25
CA GLN A 52 -14.23 24.33 -6.58
C GLN A 52 -13.88 22.90 -6.15
N ALA A 53 -14.87 22.11 -5.74
CA ALA A 53 -14.70 20.68 -5.49
C ALA A 53 -14.34 19.92 -6.78
N ARG A 54 -14.95 20.28 -7.92
CA ARG A 54 -14.56 19.78 -9.25
C ARG A 54 -13.12 20.10 -9.59
N ARG A 55 -12.69 21.34 -9.35
CA ARG A 55 -11.31 21.76 -9.60
C ARG A 55 -10.32 21.01 -8.72
N PHE A 56 -10.59 20.95 -7.41
CA PHE A 56 -9.78 20.22 -6.44
C PHE A 56 -9.64 18.73 -6.80
N LEU A 57 -10.76 18.04 -7.09
CA LEU A 57 -10.73 16.63 -7.48
C LEU A 57 -10.03 16.40 -8.82
N ARG A 58 -10.15 17.33 -9.78
CA ARG A 58 -9.41 17.23 -11.05
C ARG A 58 -7.91 17.41 -10.87
N GLU A 59 -7.50 18.34 -10.02
CA GLU A 59 -6.08 18.54 -9.67
C GLU A 59 -5.53 17.32 -8.91
N TRP A 60 -6.31 16.76 -7.98
CA TRP A 60 -5.89 15.61 -7.16
C TRP A 60 -5.86 14.28 -7.94
N LEU A 61 -6.78 14.09 -8.89
CA LEU A 61 -6.85 12.87 -9.71
C LEU A 61 -6.07 12.98 -11.03
N ASP A 62 -5.32 14.06 -11.22
CA ASP A 62 -4.52 14.21 -12.43
C ASP A 62 -3.41 13.15 -12.45
N GLY A 63 -3.25 12.50 -13.60
CA GLY A 63 -2.34 11.36 -13.75
C GLY A 63 -2.87 10.01 -13.25
N GLU A 64 -4.00 9.98 -12.55
CA GLU A 64 -4.64 8.75 -12.10
C GLU A 64 -5.77 8.30 -13.05
N ARG A 65 -6.09 6.99 -13.04
CA ARG A 65 -7.15 6.43 -13.89
C ARG A 65 -8.18 5.65 -13.09
N LEU A 66 -9.37 6.24 -12.98
CA LEU A 66 -10.50 5.58 -12.32
C LEU A 66 -11.09 4.47 -13.20
N THR A 67 -11.20 3.27 -12.63
CA THR A 67 -11.71 2.06 -13.30
C THR A 67 -12.85 1.42 -12.51
N ARG A 68 -13.54 0.44 -13.10
CA ARG A 68 -14.63 -0.30 -12.46
C ARG A 68 -14.24 -1.77 -12.30
N HIS A 69 -14.55 -2.34 -11.14
CA HIS A 69 -14.46 -3.78 -10.90
C HIS A 69 -15.58 -4.19 -9.92
N ARG A 70 -16.37 -5.20 -10.30
CA ARG A 70 -17.50 -5.73 -9.50
C ARG A 70 -18.42 -4.65 -8.90
N GLY A 71 -18.79 -3.66 -9.72
CA GLY A 71 -19.69 -2.59 -9.30
C GLY A 71 -19.06 -1.52 -8.39
N GLN A 72 -17.77 -1.64 -8.08
CA GLN A 72 -16.99 -0.64 -7.35
C GLN A 72 -16.06 0.12 -8.28
N TRP A 73 -15.77 1.36 -7.91
CA TRP A 73 -14.72 2.18 -8.46
C TRP A 73 -13.38 1.82 -7.83
N VAL A 74 -12.34 1.81 -8.65
CA VAL A 74 -10.96 1.55 -8.22
C VAL A 74 -10.09 2.66 -8.76
N LEU A 75 -9.57 3.50 -7.86
CA LEU A 75 -8.59 4.53 -8.22
C LEU A 75 -7.26 3.85 -8.50
N ASN A 76 -6.61 3.38 -7.45
CA ASN A 76 -5.44 2.52 -7.48
C ASN A 76 -5.54 1.51 -6.32
N SER A 77 -4.61 0.59 -6.26
CA SER A 77 -4.52 -0.46 -5.23
C SER A 77 -4.05 0.02 -3.85
N PHE A 78 -3.67 1.29 -3.68
CA PHE A 78 -3.34 1.87 -2.37
C PHE A 78 -4.56 2.32 -1.59
N LEU A 79 -5.67 2.60 -2.28
CA LEU A 79 -6.91 2.99 -1.65
C LEU A 79 -7.94 1.86 -1.76
N PRO A 80 -8.80 1.70 -0.76
CA PRO A 80 -9.86 0.71 -0.82
C PRO A 80 -10.83 1.01 -1.98
N PRO A 81 -11.36 -0.01 -2.66
CA PRO A 81 -12.38 0.17 -3.69
C PRO A 81 -13.66 0.77 -3.09
N PHE A 82 -14.39 1.55 -3.90
CA PHE A 82 -15.53 2.32 -3.39
C PHE A 82 -16.76 2.31 -4.32
N PRO A 83 -17.99 2.26 -3.77
CA PRO A 83 -18.29 2.27 -2.35
C PRO A 83 -17.99 0.91 -1.68
N GLY A 84 -17.80 0.92 -0.35
CA GLY A 84 -17.49 -0.30 0.42
C GLY A 84 -17.24 -0.02 1.90
N ALA A 85 -17.23 -1.07 2.72
CA ALA A 85 -16.95 -0.98 4.16
C ALA A 85 -15.54 -0.44 4.44
N ALA A 86 -14.54 -0.98 3.75
CA ALA A 86 -13.15 -0.50 3.77
C ALA A 86 -13.03 0.98 3.42
N TYR A 87 -13.72 1.43 2.36
CA TYR A 87 -13.76 2.83 1.97
C TYR A 87 -14.35 3.71 3.08
N ARG A 88 -15.52 3.34 3.61
CA ARG A 88 -16.15 4.09 4.71
C ARG A 88 -15.25 4.19 5.94
N ARG A 89 -14.59 3.08 6.30
CA ARG A 89 -13.68 3.00 7.44
C ARG A 89 -12.45 3.88 7.28
N MET A 90 -11.85 3.90 6.09
CA MET A 90 -10.74 4.80 5.79
C MET A 90 -11.12 6.25 6.05
N PHE A 91 -12.34 6.63 5.68
CA PHE A 91 -12.89 7.92 6.09
C PHE A 91 -13.05 7.97 7.60
N ASP A 92 -13.90 7.17 8.26
CA ASP A 92 -14.13 7.24 9.71
C ASP A 92 -12.85 7.37 10.58
N ASN A 93 -11.76 6.69 10.20
CA ASN A 93 -10.46 6.81 10.86
C ASN A 93 -9.83 8.21 10.75
N LEU A 94 -9.89 8.86 9.57
CA LEU A 94 -9.46 10.25 9.37
C LEU A 94 -10.15 11.23 10.36
N PHE A 95 -11.31 10.86 10.93
CA PHE A 95 -12.14 11.74 11.80
C PHE A 95 -12.11 11.39 13.27
N SER A 96 -11.85 10.13 13.60
CA SER A 96 -11.80 9.69 15.00
C SER A 96 -10.73 10.45 15.81
N GLY A 97 -9.74 11.05 15.14
CA GLY A 97 -8.57 11.61 15.82
C GLY A 97 -7.74 10.50 16.48
N ARG A 98 -8.04 9.23 16.18
CA ARG A 98 -7.11 8.14 16.40
C ARG A 98 -5.95 8.42 15.45
N HIS A 99 -4.91 9.04 15.98
CA HIS A 99 -3.54 8.95 15.46
C HIS A 99 -3.10 7.46 15.32
N LEU A 100 -3.94 6.53 15.77
CA LEU A 100 -3.64 5.13 15.99
C LEU A 100 -4.23 4.17 14.94
N SER A 101 -4.63 4.65 13.75
CA SER A 101 -5.30 3.80 12.76
C SER A 101 -4.47 3.62 11.48
N PRO A 102 -3.86 2.44 11.24
CA PRO A 102 -3.25 2.12 9.95
C PRO A 102 -4.32 2.00 8.87
N VAL A 103 -4.13 2.65 7.74
CA VAL A 103 -4.99 2.51 6.55
C VAL A 103 -4.84 1.10 5.96
N SER A 104 -3.61 0.61 5.89
CA SER A 104 -3.30 -0.74 5.37
C SER A 104 -2.39 -1.52 6.30
N ALA A 105 -2.51 -2.85 6.30
CA ALA A 105 -1.61 -3.75 7.00
C ALA A 105 -1.22 -4.90 6.08
N PHE A 106 0.06 -5.23 6.02
CA PHE A 106 0.59 -6.33 5.20
C PHE A 106 1.11 -7.44 6.12
N LEU A 107 0.57 -8.64 5.95
CA LEU A 107 0.81 -9.78 6.85
C LEU A 107 1.66 -10.80 6.10
N ALA A 108 2.91 -10.98 6.53
CA ALA A 108 3.73 -12.08 6.04
C ALA A 108 3.31 -13.37 6.74
N VAL A 109 2.32 -14.05 6.18
CA VAL A 109 1.64 -15.16 6.88
C VAL A 109 2.49 -16.42 6.99
N THR A 110 3.58 -16.53 6.23
CA THR A 110 4.56 -17.60 6.37
C THR A 110 5.92 -17.10 5.90
N ALA A 111 6.98 -17.75 6.35
CA ALA A 111 8.35 -17.50 5.89
C ALA A 111 8.65 -18.34 4.63
N ARG A 112 7.94 -19.46 4.45
CA ARG A 112 8.19 -20.45 3.40
C ARG A 112 7.96 -19.87 2.00
N CYS A 113 8.97 -19.96 1.15
CA CYS A 113 8.89 -19.56 -0.25
C CYS A 113 9.60 -20.60 -1.11
N PRO A 114 9.05 -21.00 -2.27
CA PRO A 114 9.74 -21.88 -3.21
C PRO A 114 10.82 -21.15 -4.04
N TRP A 115 10.98 -19.83 -3.85
CA TRP A 115 11.87 -18.98 -4.63
C TRP A 115 12.82 -18.19 -3.73
N GLU A 116 14.02 -17.90 -4.24
CA GLU A 116 15.08 -17.14 -3.55
C GLU A 116 15.47 -15.91 -4.37
N CYS A 117 14.52 -14.99 -4.54
CA CYS A 117 14.73 -13.79 -5.36
C CYS A 117 15.82 -12.88 -4.78
N PRO A 118 16.71 -12.28 -5.59
CA PRO A 118 17.80 -11.43 -5.10
C PRO A 118 17.30 -10.14 -4.45
N HIS A 119 16.10 -9.67 -4.82
CA HIS A 119 15.49 -8.47 -4.26
C HIS A 119 14.55 -8.76 -3.07
N CYS A 120 14.50 -10.00 -2.56
CA CYS A 120 13.54 -10.37 -1.52
C CYS A 120 13.80 -9.63 -0.21
N SER A 121 12.79 -8.92 0.31
CA SER A 121 12.87 -8.17 1.57
C SER A 121 12.94 -9.06 2.82
N ARG A 122 12.62 -10.35 2.69
CA ARG A 122 12.74 -11.37 3.76
C ARG A 122 14.19 -11.84 3.99
N ALA A 123 15.05 -11.80 2.97
CA ALA A 123 16.39 -12.37 3.10
C ALA A 123 17.16 -11.71 4.27
N GLY A 124 17.93 -12.48 5.02
CA GLY A 124 18.66 -11.99 6.20
C GLY A 124 17.82 -11.68 7.44
N ARG A 125 16.50 -11.91 7.41
CA ARG A 125 15.66 -11.84 8.62
C ARG A 125 15.76 -13.13 9.44
N ARG A 126 15.70 -12.98 10.77
CA ARG A 126 15.80 -14.09 11.72
C ARG A 126 14.68 -15.10 11.51
N GLU A 127 15.04 -16.36 11.57
CA GLU A 127 14.08 -17.46 11.60
C GLU A 127 13.56 -17.67 13.03
N GLY A 128 12.35 -18.22 13.13
CA GLY A 128 11.70 -18.46 14.41
C GLY A 128 10.32 -19.08 14.23
N PRO A 129 9.65 -19.40 15.34
CA PRO A 129 8.31 -19.98 15.29
C PRO A 129 7.31 -19.01 14.65
N GLU A 130 6.70 -19.45 13.55
CA GLU A 130 5.62 -18.71 12.89
C GLU A 130 4.38 -18.63 13.77
N LEU A 131 3.54 -17.60 13.56
CA LEU A 131 2.23 -17.50 14.18
C LEU A 131 1.33 -18.63 13.68
N SER A 132 0.70 -19.30 14.64
CA SER A 132 -0.39 -20.24 14.41
C SER A 132 -1.60 -19.55 13.78
N THR A 133 -2.56 -20.35 13.31
CA THR A 133 -3.83 -19.83 12.77
C THR A 133 -4.54 -18.92 13.77
N ASP A 134 -4.65 -19.35 15.03
CA ASP A 134 -5.38 -18.60 16.06
C ASP A 134 -4.70 -17.28 16.40
N GLU A 135 -3.37 -17.26 16.45
CA GLU A 135 -2.59 -16.03 16.65
C GLU A 135 -2.77 -15.04 15.49
N TRP A 136 -2.79 -15.53 14.25
CA TRP A 136 -3.09 -14.67 13.09
C TRP A 136 -4.53 -14.15 13.11
N LEU A 137 -5.51 -14.99 13.46
CA LEU A 137 -6.90 -14.58 13.60
C LEU A 137 -7.06 -13.51 14.69
N ASP A 138 -6.34 -13.63 15.80
CA ASP A 138 -6.28 -12.60 16.83
C ASP A 138 -5.66 -11.30 16.31
N ALA A 139 -4.49 -11.35 15.66
CA ALA A 139 -3.86 -10.18 15.05
C ALA A 139 -4.78 -9.47 14.05
N ILE A 140 -5.51 -10.21 13.21
CA ILE A 140 -6.50 -9.65 12.26
C ILE A 140 -7.67 -8.99 13.01
N ARG A 141 -8.18 -9.58 14.09
CA ARG A 141 -9.21 -8.94 14.94
C ARG A 141 -8.70 -7.65 15.58
N GLN A 142 -7.46 -7.63 16.04
CA GLN A 142 -6.84 -6.41 16.57
C GLN A 142 -6.69 -5.32 15.49
N LEU A 143 -6.32 -5.68 14.25
CA LEU A 143 -6.30 -4.76 13.10
C LEU A 143 -7.68 -4.17 12.81
N HIS A 144 -8.75 -4.97 12.90
CA HIS A 144 -10.12 -4.46 12.78
C HIS A 144 -10.45 -3.47 13.90
N GLY A 145 -10.03 -3.75 15.14
CA GLY A 145 -10.17 -2.83 16.28
C GLY A 145 -9.43 -1.49 16.08
N LEU A 146 -8.29 -1.52 15.39
CA LEU A 146 -7.54 -0.34 14.98
C LEU A 146 -8.13 0.38 13.76
N GLY A 147 -9.05 -0.26 13.04
CA GLY A 147 -9.71 0.32 11.88
C GLY A 147 -8.99 0.08 10.56
N SER A 148 -8.14 -0.94 10.43
CA SER A 148 -7.50 -1.24 9.15
C SER A 148 -8.51 -1.40 8.02
N SER A 149 -8.27 -0.67 6.92
CA SER A 149 -9.17 -0.64 5.76
C SER A 149 -8.73 -1.61 4.68
N ILE A 150 -7.42 -1.85 4.56
CA ILE A 150 -6.84 -2.82 3.64
C ILE A 150 -6.02 -3.81 4.46
N ILE A 151 -6.19 -5.10 4.18
CA ILE A 151 -5.33 -6.16 4.73
C ILE A 151 -4.76 -6.96 3.55
N GLY A 152 -3.44 -6.88 3.39
CA GLY A 152 -2.71 -7.62 2.37
C GLY A 152 -2.07 -8.87 2.96
N PHE A 153 -2.22 -10.00 2.27
CA PHE A 153 -1.58 -11.27 2.60
C PHE A 153 -0.36 -11.46 1.70
N THR A 154 0.79 -11.64 2.33
CA THR A 154 2.11 -11.78 1.70
C THR A 154 2.92 -12.81 2.51
N GLY A 155 4.25 -12.74 2.45
CA GLY A 155 5.16 -13.51 3.29
C GLY A 155 5.51 -14.84 2.67
N GLY A 156 6.80 -15.09 2.53
CA GLY A 156 7.30 -16.12 1.62
C GLY A 156 6.41 -16.18 0.38
N GLU A 157 5.78 -17.33 0.18
CA GLU A 157 4.63 -17.49 -0.71
C GLU A 157 3.34 -17.80 0.10
N PRO A 158 2.35 -16.89 0.20
CA PRO A 158 1.14 -17.17 0.96
C PRO A 158 0.32 -18.34 0.41
N CYS A 159 0.46 -18.67 -0.89
CA CYS A 159 -0.24 -19.82 -1.48
C CYS A 159 0.27 -21.18 -0.98
N VAL A 160 1.42 -21.25 -0.28
CA VAL A 160 1.88 -22.50 0.36
C VAL A 160 1.34 -22.70 1.77
N ARG A 161 0.60 -21.73 2.31
CA ARG A 161 -0.05 -21.82 3.62
C ARG A 161 -1.44 -22.46 3.47
N GLU A 162 -1.67 -23.56 4.20
CA GLU A 162 -2.86 -24.41 4.01
C GLU A 162 -4.19 -23.71 4.36
N ASP A 163 -4.17 -22.93 5.44
CA ASP A 163 -5.29 -22.22 6.07
C ASP A 163 -5.43 -20.76 5.62
N ILE A 164 -4.79 -20.35 4.52
CA ILE A 164 -4.78 -18.95 4.06
C ILE A 164 -6.19 -18.38 3.81
N ASP A 165 -7.13 -19.21 3.34
CA ASP A 165 -8.52 -18.82 3.14
C ASP A 165 -9.26 -18.54 4.47
N THR A 166 -8.86 -19.17 5.57
CA THR A 166 -9.37 -18.87 6.91
C THR A 166 -8.96 -17.45 7.34
N LEU A 167 -7.70 -17.08 7.12
CA LEU A 167 -7.20 -15.74 7.44
C LEU A 167 -7.84 -14.66 6.57
N VAL A 168 -7.98 -14.93 5.26
CA VAL A 168 -8.68 -14.04 4.32
C VAL A 168 -10.14 -13.84 4.75
N ARG A 169 -10.82 -14.90 5.19
CA ARG A 169 -12.21 -14.83 5.64
C ARG A 169 -12.38 -13.92 6.84
N GLU A 170 -11.47 -13.97 7.82
CA GLU A 170 -11.52 -13.10 9.00
C GLU A 170 -11.28 -11.62 8.62
N ALA A 171 -10.32 -11.36 7.72
CA ALA A 171 -10.09 -10.01 7.21
C ALA A 171 -11.30 -9.46 6.44
N ALA A 172 -11.88 -10.26 5.55
CA ALA A 172 -13.04 -9.86 4.75
C ALA A 172 -14.30 -9.67 5.60
N LYS A 173 -14.57 -10.59 6.55
CA LYS A 173 -15.69 -10.52 7.50
C LYS A 173 -15.65 -9.23 8.32
N GLY A 174 -14.47 -8.83 8.77
CA GLY A 174 -14.30 -7.57 9.47
C GLY A 174 -14.35 -6.34 8.57
N GLY A 175 -14.59 -6.47 7.25
CA GLY A 175 -14.89 -5.37 6.33
C GLY A 175 -13.67 -4.72 5.66
N ALA A 176 -12.48 -5.31 5.80
CA ALA A 176 -11.29 -4.85 5.10
C ALA A 176 -11.32 -5.26 3.61
N ALA A 177 -10.70 -4.46 2.75
CA ALA A 177 -10.38 -4.87 1.39
C ALA A 177 -9.16 -5.78 1.44
N THR A 178 -9.30 -6.98 0.90
CA THR A 178 -8.29 -8.04 0.99
C THR A 178 -7.49 -8.15 -0.30
N ILE A 179 -6.16 -8.20 -0.17
CA ILE A 179 -5.23 -8.31 -1.31
C ILE A 179 -4.32 -9.51 -1.06
N LEU A 180 -4.11 -10.35 -2.07
CA LEU A 180 -3.10 -11.41 -2.03
C LEU A 180 -1.90 -11.00 -2.88
N PHE A 181 -0.70 -11.06 -2.32
CA PHE A 181 0.56 -10.91 -3.05
C PHE A 181 1.19 -12.29 -3.23
N THR A 182 1.40 -12.73 -4.47
CA THR A 182 1.86 -14.09 -4.76
C THR A 182 2.84 -14.12 -5.93
N SER A 183 3.76 -15.08 -5.94
CA SER A 183 4.56 -15.42 -7.12
C SER A 183 3.76 -16.19 -8.18
N GLY A 184 2.52 -16.58 -7.87
CA GLY A 184 1.68 -17.47 -8.67
C GLY A 184 1.91 -18.95 -8.39
N ARG A 185 3.01 -19.31 -7.73
CA ARG A 185 3.30 -20.70 -7.36
C ARG A 185 2.33 -21.18 -6.29
N GLY A 186 1.59 -22.26 -6.58
CA GLY A 186 0.56 -22.81 -5.68
C GLY A 186 -0.81 -22.15 -5.81
N PHE A 187 -0.95 -21.10 -6.64
CA PHE A 187 -2.24 -20.46 -6.92
C PHE A 187 -3.05 -21.31 -7.93
N THR A 188 -3.65 -22.39 -7.43
CA THR A 188 -4.45 -23.34 -8.21
C THR A 188 -5.91 -22.91 -8.32
N THR A 189 -6.66 -23.48 -9.26
CA THR A 189 -8.12 -23.24 -9.39
C THR A 189 -8.87 -23.54 -8.08
N ALA A 190 -8.52 -24.63 -7.39
CA ALA A 190 -9.12 -24.99 -6.12
C ALA A 190 -8.84 -23.94 -5.03
N LEU A 191 -7.59 -23.48 -4.91
CA LEU A 191 -7.24 -22.42 -3.96
C LEU A 191 -7.92 -21.09 -4.32
N ALA A 192 -7.94 -20.73 -5.61
CA ALA A 192 -8.60 -19.52 -6.09
C ALA A 192 -10.10 -19.53 -5.75
N ALA A 193 -10.81 -20.63 -5.95
CA ALA A 193 -12.22 -20.77 -5.56
C ALA A 193 -12.44 -20.63 -4.03
N ARG A 194 -11.57 -21.23 -3.21
CA ARG A 194 -11.61 -21.08 -1.74
C ARG A 194 -11.40 -19.62 -1.33
N LEU A 195 -10.37 -18.98 -1.86
CA LEU A 195 -10.05 -17.57 -1.58
C LEU A 195 -11.18 -16.63 -2.03
N ARG A 196 -11.80 -16.91 -3.18
CA ARG A 196 -12.95 -16.17 -3.67
C ARG A 196 -14.12 -16.24 -2.69
N THR A 197 -14.41 -17.45 -2.21
CA THR A 197 -15.46 -17.72 -1.22
C THR A 197 -15.13 -17.13 0.16
N ALA A 198 -13.84 -17.04 0.50
CA ALA A 198 -13.37 -16.36 1.71
C ALA A 198 -13.51 -14.84 1.63
N GLY A 199 -13.74 -14.27 0.44
CA GLY A 199 -13.88 -12.84 0.24
C GLY A 199 -12.59 -12.13 -0.16
N LEU A 200 -11.61 -12.85 -0.71
CA LEU A 200 -10.45 -12.24 -1.35
C LEU A 200 -10.91 -11.33 -2.51
N TRP A 201 -10.48 -10.06 -2.49
CA TRP A 201 -10.91 -9.07 -3.49
C TRP A 201 -9.96 -8.98 -4.68
N SER A 202 -8.65 -8.93 -4.43
CA SER A 202 -7.63 -8.80 -5.48
C SER A 202 -6.45 -9.74 -5.32
N VAL A 203 -5.77 -9.99 -6.44
CA VAL A 203 -4.54 -10.79 -6.51
C VAL A 203 -3.49 -9.96 -7.26
N CYS A 204 -2.36 -9.73 -6.62
CA CYS A 204 -1.17 -9.12 -7.19
C CYS A 204 -0.12 -10.21 -7.42
N VAL A 205 0.11 -10.54 -8.69
CA VAL A 205 1.07 -11.58 -9.08
C VAL A 205 2.42 -10.92 -9.40
N SER A 206 3.50 -11.43 -8.81
CA SER A 206 4.84 -10.96 -9.14
C SER A 206 5.22 -11.30 -10.59
N LEU A 207 5.54 -10.29 -11.39
CA LEU A 207 5.96 -10.39 -12.78
C LEU A 207 7.06 -9.35 -13.05
N ASP A 208 8.32 -9.72 -12.80
CA ASP A 208 9.45 -8.77 -12.81
C ASP A 208 10.13 -8.56 -14.16
N ALA A 209 9.80 -9.35 -15.17
CA ALA A 209 10.35 -9.22 -16.51
C ALA A 209 9.35 -9.66 -17.56
N ASP A 210 9.53 -9.15 -18.79
CA ASP A 210 8.62 -9.38 -19.90
C ASP A 210 8.91 -10.67 -20.70
N THR A 211 9.96 -11.41 -20.34
CA THR A 211 10.34 -12.68 -20.97
C THR A 211 10.59 -13.77 -19.93
N ALA A 212 10.48 -15.03 -20.37
CA ALA A 212 10.71 -16.18 -19.49
C ALA A 212 12.17 -16.23 -19.04
N GLU A 213 13.11 -15.98 -19.96
CA GLU A 213 14.54 -16.04 -19.70
C GLU A 213 14.95 -15.07 -18.60
N ALA A 214 14.52 -13.81 -18.68
CA ALA A 214 14.88 -12.79 -17.70
C ALA A 214 14.17 -12.99 -16.34
N HIS A 215 12.90 -13.41 -16.37
CA HIS A 215 12.12 -13.61 -15.16
C HIS A 215 12.60 -14.85 -14.38
N ASP A 216 12.82 -15.96 -15.09
CA ASP A 216 13.26 -17.21 -14.49
C ASP A 216 14.70 -17.10 -13.98
N ALA A 217 15.58 -16.36 -14.68
CA ALA A 217 16.94 -16.10 -14.21
C ALA A 217 16.96 -15.34 -12.86
N ALA A 218 16.01 -14.45 -12.62
CA ALA A 218 15.95 -13.66 -11.39
C ALA A 218 15.24 -14.37 -10.24
N ARG A 219 14.27 -15.26 -10.51
CA ARG A 219 13.40 -15.82 -9.46
C ARG A 219 13.47 -17.34 -9.32
N GLY A 220 13.80 -18.05 -10.39
CA GLY A 220 13.79 -19.50 -10.47
C GLY A 220 13.05 -20.01 -11.71
N GLN A 221 13.47 -21.19 -12.18
CA GLN A 221 12.91 -21.84 -13.36
C GLN A 221 11.39 -22.04 -13.26
N GLY A 222 10.65 -21.63 -14.29
CA GLY A 222 9.20 -21.75 -14.37
C GLY A 222 8.42 -20.69 -13.60
N SER A 223 9.09 -19.72 -12.97
CA SER A 223 8.43 -18.63 -12.26
C SER A 223 7.62 -17.72 -13.19
N PHE A 224 8.07 -17.50 -14.44
CA PHE A 224 7.33 -16.73 -15.43
C PHE A 224 6.02 -17.42 -15.84
N ALA A 225 6.07 -18.73 -16.06
CA ALA A 225 4.89 -19.52 -16.39
C ALA A 225 3.88 -19.48 -15.25
N ALA A 226 4.33 -19.70 -14.01
CA ALA A 226 3.50 -19.62 -12.82
C ALA A 226 2.82 -18.25 -12.68
N ALA A 227 3.56 -17.15 -12.90
CA ALA A 227 3.00 -15.81 -12.83
C ALA A 227 1.92 -15.56 -13.90
N ARG A 228 2.17 -15.98 -15.15
CA ARG A 228 1.21 -15.82 -16.25
C ARG A 228 -0.06 -16.62 -16.02
N ASP A 229 0.07 -17.86 -15.57
CA ASP A 229 -1.08 -18.73 -15.31
C ASP A 229 -1.91 -18.22 -14.14
N ALA A 230 -1.24 -17.74 -13.08
CA ALA A 230 -1.91 -17.12 -11.94
C ALA A 230 -2.67 -15.84 -12.33
N LEU A 231 -2.12 -14.99 -13.20
CA LEU A 231 -2.82 -13.79 -13.70
C LEU A 231 -4.08 -14.14 -14.49
N ARG A 232 -3.99 -15.11 -15.40
CA ARG A 232 -5.14 -15.59 -16.19
C ARG A 232 -6.21 -16.19 -15.30
N LEU A 233 -5.80 -17.05 -14.35
CA LEU A 233 -6.72 -17.67 -13.39
C LEU A 233 -7.37 -16.62 -12.50
N ALA A 234 -6.59 -15.67 -11.96
CA ALA A 234 -7.13 -14.60 -11.13
C ALA A 234 -8.20 -13.79 -11.88
N ARG A 235 -7.96 -13.52 -13.16
CA ARG A 235 -8.93 -12.84 -14.02
C ARG A 235 -10.18 -13.70 -14.25
N ALA A 236 -10.02 -14.99 -14.56
CA ALA A 236 -11.12 -15.92 -14.83
C ALA A 236 -12.03 -16.11 -13.60
N GLU A 237 -11.46 -16.18 -12.41
CA GLU A 237 -12.18 -16.30 -11.12
C GLU A 237 -12.79 -14.95 -10.65
N GLY A 238 -12.61 -13.89 -11.45
CA GLY A 238 -13.21 -12.58 -11.21
C GLY A 238 -12.58 -11.81 -10.05
N PHE A 239 -11.31 -12.06 -9.74
CA PHE A 239 -10.51 -11.18 -8.88
C PHE A 239 -10.13 -9.90 -9.64
N TYR A 240 -9.82 -8.86 -8.87
CA TYR A 240 -9.10 -7.73 -9.42
C TYR A 240 -7.64 -8.14 -9.63
N ALA A 241 -7.29 -8.48 -10.87
CA ALA A 241 -6.00 -9.06 -11.22
C ALA A 241 -4.95 -7.97 -11.49
N MET A 242 -3.83 -8.03 -10.78
CA MET A 242 -2.73 -7.08 -10.88
C MET A 242 -1.42 -7.82 -11.11
N ALA A 243 -0.48 -7.19 -11.82
CA ALA A 243 0.91 -7.61 -11.81
C ALA A 243 1.74 -6.63 -10.98
N GLY A 244 2.67 -7.14 -10.18
CA GLY A 244 3.66 -6.35 -9.43
C GLY A 244 5.05 -6.57 -10.00
N THR A 245 5.82 -5.50 -10.18
CA THR A 245 7.21 -5.55 -10.63
C THR A 245 8.11 -4.70 -9.74
N VAL A 246 9.33 -5.18 -9.52
CA VAL A 246 10.41 -4.42 -8.89
C VAL A 246 11.26 -3.72 -9.95
N ALA A 247 11.19 -2.39 -9.98
CA ALA A 247 11.96 -1.56 -10.88
C ALA A 247 13.40 -1.40 -10.41
N THR A 248 14.33 -1.80 -11.28
CA THR A 248 15.76 -1.52 -11.21
C THR A 248 16.16 -0.48 -12.27
N PRO A 249 17.32 0.20 -12.13
CA PRO A 249 17.80 1.13 -13.15
C PRO A 249 17.85 0.50 -14.56
N ALA A 250 18.34 -0.74 -14.66
CA ALA A 250 18.39 -1.48 -15.92
C ALA A 250 17.00 -1.73 -16.53
N SER A 251 16.02 -2.11 -15.70
CA SER A 251 14.65 -2.33 -16.16
C SER A 251 14.01 -1.04 -16.71
N VAL A 252 14.21 0.09 -16.03
CA VAL A 252 13.65 1.39 -16.42
C VAL A 252 14.28 1.87 -17.73
N ARG A 253 15.62 1.87 -17.80
CA ARG A 253 16.38 2.37 -18.97
C ARG A 253 16.16 1.51 -20.21
N SER A 254 15.93 0.22 -20.05
CA SER A 254 15.58 -0.65 -21.17
C SER A 254 14.13 -0.49 -21.66
N GLY A 255 13.28 0.27 -20.97
CA GLY A 255 11.86 0.41 -21.30
C GLY A 255 10.99 -0.79 -20.91
N MET A 256 11.46 -1.64 -20.00
CA MET A 256 10.74 -2.84 -19.52
C MET A 256 9.34 -2.54 -18.97
N PRO A 257 9.09 -1.45 -18.20
CA PRO A 257 7.73 -1.14 -17.71
C PRO A 257 6.67 -1.08 -18.82
N ALA A 258 7.02 -0.53 -19.99
CA ALA A 258 6.10 -0.46 -21.12
C ALA A 258 5.84 -1.83 -21.76
N ARG A 259 6.85 -2.73 -21.78
CA ARG A 259 6.69 -4.11 -22.26
C ARG A 259 5.85 -4.95 -21.30
N LEU A 260 6.10 -4.84 -19.99
CA LEU A 260 5.29 -5.46 -18.95
C LEU A 260 3.82 -4.98 -19.00
N HIS A 261 3.58 -3.69 -19.25
CA HIS A 261 2.23 -3.16 -19.41
C HIS A 261 1.48 -3.81 -20.57
N ARG A 262 2.14 -4.00 -21.72
CA ARG A 262 1.57 -4.71 -22.87
C ARG A 262 1.30 -6.19 -22.55
N LEU A 263 2.29 -6.88 -21.99
CA LEU A 263 2.15 -8.28 -21.58
C LEU A 263 0.97 -8.46 -20.60
N LEU A 264 0.84 -7.57 -19.62
CA LEU A 264 -0.27 -7.60 -18.68
C LEU A 264 -1.63 -7.38 -19.37
N ALA A 265 -1.68 -6.51 -20.37
CA ALA A 265 -2.89 -6.29 -21.17
C ALA A 265 -3.33 -7.58 -21.87
N ASP A 266 -2.39 -8.30 -22.48
CA ASP A 266 -2.65 -9.58 -23.18
C ASP A 266 -3.10 -10.69 -22.21
N LEU A 267 -2.65 -10.64 -20.96
CA LEU A 267 -3.07 -11.55 -19.89
C LEU A 267 -4.41 -11.17 -19.26
N GLY A 268 -5.01 -10.05 -19.65
CA GLY A 268 -6.29 -9.56 -19.10
C GLY A 268 -6.16 -8.91 -17.72
N GLY A 269 -4.95 -8.53 -17.31
CA GLY A 269 -4.72 -7.82 -16.04
C GLY A 269 -5.27 -6.40 -16.04
N GLN A 270 -5.51 -5.87 -14.86
CA GLN A 270 -6.20 -4.59 -14.67
C GLN A 270 -5.28 -3.48 -14.17
N GLU A 271 -4.19 -3.82 -13.48
CA GLU A 271 -3.26 -2.87 -12.89
C GLU A 271 -1.82 -3.41 -12.83
N LEU A 272 -0.87 -2.61 -13.28
CA LEU A 272 0.56 -2.82 -13.12
C LEU A 272 1.04 -1.99 -11.93
N ARG A 273 1.41 -2.67 -10.84
CA ARG A 273 2.09 -2.07 -9.69
C ARG A 273 3.59 -2.07 -9.93
N ILE A 274 4.22 -0.91 -9.80
CA ILE A 274 5.67 -0.75 -9.91
C ILE A 274 6.19 -0.29 -8.56
N VAL A 275 6.97 -1.14 -7.90
CA VAL A 275 7.71 -0.82 -6.68
C VAL A 275 9.18 -0.68 -7.07
N GLU A 276 9.91 0.24 -6.48
CA GLU A 276 11.35 0.33 -6.72
C GLU A 276 12.13 -0.69 -5.89
N ALA A 277 13.32 -1.07 -6.37
CA ALA A 277 14.24 -1.87 -5.59
C ALA A 277 14.61 -1.14 -4.29
N MET A 278 14.39 -1.77 -3.14
CA MET A 278 14.66 -1.19 -1.83
C MET A 278 15.94 -1.79 -1.23
N PRO A 279 16.82 -1.00 -0.60
CA PRO A 279 18.10 -1.46 -0.03
C PRO A 279 17.90 -2.20 1.30
N CYS A 280 17.18 -3.32 1.24
CA CYS A 280 16.88 -4.18 2.38
C CYS A 280 16.89 -5.64 1.92
N GLY A 281 16.87 -6.56 2.89
CA GLY A 281 16.89 -7.98 2.60
C GLY A 281 18.03 -8.37 1.67
N GLY A 282 17.72 -8.99 0.53
CA GLY A 282 18.72 -9.44 -0.44
C GLY A 282 19.49 -8.29 -1.12
N LEU A 283 19.01 -7.05 -1.00
CA LEU A 283 19.67 -5.84 -1.50
C LEU A 283 20.25 -4.97 -0.38
N SER A 284 20.35 -5.47 0.86
CA SER A 284 20.92 -4.70 1.98
C SER A 284 22.33 -4.16 1.68
N GLY A 285 23.13 -4.95 0.96
CA GLY A 285 24.51 -4.62 0.56
C GLY A 285 24.66 -3.98 -0.83
N CYS A 286 23.57 -3.57 -1.50
CA CYS A 286 23.68 -3.01 -2.84
C CYS A 286 24.37 -1.63 -2.86
N ALA A 287 25.05 -1.29 -3.94
CA ALA A 287 25.61 0.04 -4.13
C ALA A 287 24.50 1.05 -4.47
N SER A 288 24.71 2.33 -4.23
CA SER A 288 23.75 3.37 -4.60
C SER A 288 23.47 3.41 -6.10
N SER A 289 24.42 2.97 -6.95
CA SER A 289 24.24 2.84 -8.40
C SER A 289 23.25 1.74 -8.81
N ASP A 290 22.94 0.80 -7.91
CA ASP A 290 21.98 -0.28 -8.14
C ASP A 290 20.54 0.17 -7.86
N LEU A 291 20.37 1.33 -7.23
CA LEU A 291 19.08 1.95 -6.91
C LEU A 291 18.70 2.97 -7.99
N LEU A 292 17.41 3.30 -8.06
CA LEU A 292 16.90 4.25 -9.04
C LEU A 292 17.51 5.63 -8.86
N SER A 293 18.00 6.22 -9.95
CA SER A 293 18.39 7.64 -9.96
C SER A 293 17.15 8.55 -9.99
N PRO A 294 17.31 9.86 -9.69
CA PRO A 294 16.23 10.82 -9.87
C PRO A 294 15.61 10.82 -11.27
N ASP A 295 16.42 10.57 -12.31
CA ASP A 295 15.95 10.47 -13.70
C ASP A 295 15.15 9.20 -13.94
N ASP A 296 15.56 8.07 -13.36
CA ASP A 296 14.84 6.80 -13.42
C ASP A 296 13.46 6.95 -12.73
N VAL A 297 13.42 7.60 -11.56
CA VAL A 297 12.18 7.94 -10.84
C VAL A 297 11.29 8.85 -11.68
N ALA A 298 11.84 9.91 -12.27
CA ALA A 298 11.09 10.82 -13.14
C ALA A 298 10.52 10.10 -14.37
N ALA A 299 11.26 9.15 -14.96
CA ALA A 299 10.78 8.32 -16.06
C ALA A 299 9.58 7.45 -15.67
N LEU A 300 9.63 6.80 -14.51
CA LEU A 300 8.51 6.01 -13.99
C LEU A 300 7.29 6.87 -13.67
N ARG A 301 7.48 8.06 -13.09
CA ARG A 301 6.40 9.04 -12.83
C ARG A 301 5.74 9.48 -14.14
N ARG A 302 6.52 9.80 -15.18
CA ARG A 302 5.99 10.11 -16.52
C ARG A 302 5.21 8.93 -17.09
N PHE A 303 5.77 7.73 -17.04
CA PHE A 303 5.12 6.52 -17.52
C PHE A 303 3.76 6.26 -16.83
N HIS A 304 3.68 6.43 -15.51
CA HIS A 304 2.43 6.34 -14.76
C HIS A 304 1.39 7.32 -15.31
N VAL A 305 1.74 8.61 -15.35
CA VAL A 305 0.82 9.69 -15.73
C VAL A 305 0.35 9.55 -17.18
N GLU A 306 1.27 9.34 -18.11
CA GLU A 306 0.98 9.23 -19.54
C GLU A 306 0.11 8.00 -19.85
N THR A 307 0.44 6.85 -19.27
CA THR A 307 -0.31 5.60 -19.49
C THR A 307 -1.72 5.69 -18.94
N ASN A 308 -1.87 6.20 -17.71
CA ASN A 308 -3.17 6.40 -17.10
C ASN A 308 -3.99 7.46 -17.85
N ARG A 309 -3.33 8.51 -18.38
CA ARG A 309 -4.02 9.54 -19.16
C ARG A 309 -4.51 9.03 -20.52
N ASN A 310 -3.77 8.14 -21.18
CA ASN A 310 -4.14 7.49 -22.44
C ASN A 310 -5.38 6.60 -22.29
N GLY A 311 -5.59 6.02 -21.10
CA GLY A 311 -6.83 5.29 -20.79
C GLY A 311 -6.95 3.90 -21.45
N ARG A 312 -5.88 3.41 -22.09
CA ARG A 312 -5.83 2.09 -22.75
C ARG A 312 -5.09 1.06 -21.90
N GLY A 313 -5.46 -0.21 -22.02
CA GLY A 313 -4.81 -1.33 -21.31
C GLY A 313 -4.98 -1.28 -19.79
N PRO A 314 -4.14 -2.00 -19.02
CA PRO A 314 -4.08 -1.92 -17.56
C PRO A 314 -3.77 -0.51 -17.08
N LYS A 315 -4.13 -0.16 -15.84
CA LYS A 315 -3.67 1.10 -15.25
C LYS A 315 -2.30 0.90 -14.62
N VAL A 316 -1.55 1.97 -14.45
CA VAL A 316 -0.23 1.91 -13.82
C VAL A 316 -0.35 2.53 -12.44
N CYS A 317 0.26 1.89 -11.44
CA CYS A 317 0.38 2.40 -10.08
C CYS A 317 1.85 2.30 -9.67
N ALA A 318 2.58 3.40 -9.79
CA ALA A 318 4.00 3.45 -9.47
C ALA A 318 4.16 4.02 -8.06
N PHE A 319 4.83 3.29 -7.17
CA PHE A 319 4.99 3.68 -5.77
C PHE A 319 5.72 5.02 -5.65
N ASN A 320 6.77 5.24 -6.45
CA ASN A 320 7.49 6.51 -6.50
C ASN A 320 6.67 7.72 -6.99
N HIS A 321 5.48 7.50 -7.56
CA HIS A 321 4.51 8.56 -7.81
C HIS A 321 3.56 8.74 -6.62
N VAL A 322 2.98 7.64 -6.13
CA VAL A 322 1.94 7.65 -5.09
C VAL A 322 2.50 8.06 -3.73
N GLU A 323 3.71 7.61 -3.39
CA GLU A 323 4.44 7.92 -2.16
C GLU A 323 5.41 9.10 -2.32
N SER A 324 5.28 9.87 -3.39
CA SER A 324 6.10 11.06 -3.58
C SER A 324 5.71 12.17 -2.58
N PRO A 325 6.62 13.14 -2.31
CA PRO A 325 6.28 14.33 -1.51
C PRO A 325 5.07 15.10 -2.03
N ASP A 326 4.80 15.03 -3.34
CA ASP A 326 3.72 15.75 -4.01
C ASP A 326 2.35 15.07 -3.80
N VAL A 327 2.35 13.79 -3.43
CA VAL A 327 1.14 12.97 -3.26
C VAL A 327 1.03 12.56 -1.79
N PHE A 328 1.22 11.28 -1.42
CA PHE A 328 1.00 10.81 -0.05
C PHE A 328 2.26 10.75 0.80
N GLY A 329 3.46 10.74 0.22
CA GLY A 329 4.68 10.43 0.96
C GLY A 329 4.76 8.96 1.40
N CYS A 330 5.82 8.63 2.12
CA CYS A 330 6.05 7.33 2.73
C CYS A 330 5.16 7.13 3.97
N GLY A 331 4.29 6.13 3.91
CA GLY A 331 3.35 5.79 4.98
C GLY A 331 3.86 4.79 6.02
N ALA A 332 5.15 4.42 6.00
CA ALA A 332 5.72 3.42 6.89
C ALA A 332 5.51 3.81 8.37
N GLY A 333 4.85 2.96 9.15
CA GLY A 333 4.57 3.18 10.57
C GLY A 333 3.60 4.33 10.88
N THR A 334 3.02 4.96 9.86
CA THR A 334 2.10 6.11 10.02
C THR A 334 0.76 5.89 9.32
N GLN A 335 0.78 5.22 8.17
CA GLN A 335 -0.42 4.84 7.42
C GLN A 335 -0.50 3.34 7.16
N HIS A 336 0.62 2.63 7.30
CA HIS A 336 0.62 1.19 7.20
C HIS A 336 1.62 0.55 8.15
N LEU A 337 1.41 -0.75 8.38
CA LEU A 337 2.31 -1.62 9.13
C LEU A 337 2.53 -2.94 8.39
N PHE A 338 3.56 -3.64 8.81
CA PHE A 338 3.88 -4.99 8.39
C PHE A 338 3.97 -5.90 9.61
N ILE A 339 3.48 -7.14 9.51
CA ILE A 339 3.64 -8.16 10.56
C ILE A 339 4.38 -9.36 9.98
N GLU A 340 5.50 -9.70 10.61
CA GLU A 340 6.33 -10.87 10.28
C GLU A 340 5.61 -12.19 10.53
N PRO A 341 6.09 -13.31 9.94
CA PRO A 341 5.64 -14.65 10.31
C PRO A 341 5.77 -14.91 11.81
N SER A 342 6.78 -14.36 12.47
CA SER A 342 7.03 -14.50 13.92
C SER A 342 6.14 -13.62 14.81
N GLY A 343 5.34 -12.73 14.22
CA GLY A 343 4.48 -11.78 14.94
C GLY A 343 5.14 -10.45 15.30
N VAL A 344 6.42 -10.24 14.96
CA VAL A 344 7.08 -8.94 15.11
C VAL A 344 6.45 -7.93 14.15
N VAL A 345 6.10 -6.75 14.66
CA VAL A 345 5.48 -5.67 13.88
C VAL A 345 6.55 -4.68 13.44
N CYS A 346 6.54 -4.33 12.15
CA CYS A 346 7.44 -3.37 11.52
C CYS A 346 6.67 -2.23 10.82
N PRO A 347 7.32 -1.09 10.53
CA PRO A 347 6.70 0.03 9.81
C PRO A 347 6.27 -0.32 8.39
N CYS A 348 7.03 -1.18 7.72
CA CYS A 348 6.89 -1.51 6.31
C CYS A 348 7.62 -2.85 6.06
N ASP A 349 7.26 -3.56 4.99
CA ASP A 349 7.95 -4.79 4.57
C ASP A 349 9.42 -4.54 4.18
N PHE A 350 9.79 -3.32 3.82
CA PHE A 350 11.18 -2.95 3.52
C PHE A 350 11.97 -2.37 4.70
N THR A 351 11.30 -2.07 5.81
CA THR A 351 11.91 -1.42 6.98
C THR A 351 11.97 -2.41 8.14
N PRO A 352 13.05 -3.20 8.29
CA PRO A 352 13.16 -4.28 9.29
C PRO A 352 13.42 -3.73 10.71
N LEU A 353 12.62 -2.77 11.14
CA LEU A 353 12.61 -2.18 12.47
C LEU A 353 11.47 -2.81 13.26
N GLY A 354 11.76 -3.59 14.29
CA GLY A 354 10.74 -4.21 15.13
C GLY A 354 10.24 -3.24 16.19
N PHE A 355 8.93 -3.20 16.45
CA PHE A 355 8.34 -2.34 17.50
C PHE A 355 7.64 -3.12 18.62
N GLY A 356 7.62 -4.45 18.52
CA GLY A 356 6.99 -5.36 19.48
C GLY A 356 6.47 -6.62 18.78
N ASN A 357 6.03 -7.59 19.56
CA ASN A 357 5.43 -8.83 19.06
C ASN A 357 3.95 -8.92 19.48
N VAL A 358 3.07 -9.26 18.53
CA VAL A 358 1.62 -9.40 18.77
C VAL A 358 1.26 -10.51 19.76
N ARG A 359 2.18 -11.45 20.03
CA ARG A 359 2.05 -12.48 21.07
C ARG A 359 2.08 -11.92 22.48
N GLU A 360 2.80 -10.82 22.66
CA GLU A 360 3.20 -10.32 23.97
C GLU A 360 2.53 -8.99 24.29
N THR A 361 2.33 -8.15 23.28
CA THR A 361 1.85 -6.78 23.43
C THR A 361 0.64 -6.55 22.53
N PRO A 362 -0.45 -5.94 23.03
CA PRO A 362 -1.57 -5.55 22.19
C PRO A 362 -1.10 -4.70 21.01
N LEU A 363 -1.57 -5.03 19.81
CA LEU A 363 -1.16 -4.39 18.57
C LEU A 363 -1.40 -2.88 18.58
N ALA A 364 -2.41 -2.42 19.33
CA ALA A 364 -2.68 -0.98 19.49
C ALA A 364 -1.56 -0.23 20.22
N ASP A 365 -0.90 -0.87 21.18
CA ASP A 365 0.21 -0.28 21.90
C ASP A 365 1.50 -0.33 21.07
N ILE A 366 1.71 -1.43 20.33
CA ILE A 366 2.82 -1.53 19.35
C ILE A 366 2.67 -0.44 18.29
N TRP A 367 1.48 -0.29 17.71
CA TRP A 367 1.19 0.75 16.72
C TRP A 367 1.41 2.15 17.27
N ARG A 368 0.95 2.44 18.50
CA ARG A 368 1.17 3.74 19.15
C ARG A 368 2.67 4.04 19.31
N ARG A 369 3.44 3.08 19.83
CA ARG A 369 4.90 3.19 19.98
C ARG A 369 5.57 3.50 18.65
N MET A 370 5.24 2.72 17.62
CA MET A 370 5.79 2.87 16.28
C MET A 370 5.44 4.22 15.64
N ASN A 371 4.18 4.64 15.76
CA ASN A 371 3.70 5.90 15.19
C ASN A 371 4.43 7.11 15.79
N LEU A 372 4.57 7.13 17.12
CA LEU A 372 5.28 8.17 17.85
C LEU A 372 6.76 8.22 17.45
N ALA A 373 7.42 7.07 17.37
CA ALA A 373 8.83 7.00 16.96
C ALA A 373 9.02 7.50 15.51
N MET A 374 8.09 7.19 14.61
CA MET A 374 8.15 7.60 13.20
C MET A 374 7.82 9.08 12.97
N GLY A 375 7.28 9.79 13.98
CA GLY A 375 7.00 11.23 13.94
C GLY A 375 5.56 11.60 13.56
N ASP A 376 4.60 10.70 13.78
CA ASP A 376 3.13 10.84 13.57
C ASP A 376 2.65 11.15 12.14
N ASN A 377 3.55 11.56 11.25
CA ASN A 377 3.24 12.06 9.92
C ASN A 377 3.94 11.23 8.84
N PRO A 378 3.29 11.04 7.67
CA PRO A 378 3.96 10.47 6.50
C PRO A 378 5.21 11.27 6.14
N ARG A 379 6.27 10.57 5.73
CA ARG A 379 7.54 11.19 5.36
C ARG A 379 7.57 11.59 3.90
N THR A 380 8.39 12.56 3.54
CA THR A 380 8.58 12.97 2.14
C THR A 380 9.52 12.05 1.37
N HIS A 381 10.22 11.15 2.06
CA HIS A 381 11.15 10.20 1.46
C HIS A 381 10.88 8.77 1.95
N CYS A 382 11.26 7.78 1.14
CA CYS A 382 11.27 6.39 1.58
C CYS A 382 12.24 6.23 2.76
N PHE A 383 11.76 5.68 3.87
CA PHE A 383 12.53 5.63 5.11
C PHE A 383 13.82 4.79 4.95
N ILE A 384 13.70 3.59 4.37
CA ILE A 384 14.85 2.69 4.26
C ILE A 384 15.89 3.20 3.26
N GLN A 385 15.47 3.87 2.18
CA GLN A 385 16.44 4.42 1.23
C GLN A 385 17.34 5.48 1.86
N ARG A 386 16.78 6.33 2.74
CA ARG A 386 17.52 7.40 3.39
C ARG A 386 18.32 6.94 4.61
N ASN A 387 17.79 5.97 5.35
CA ASN A 387 18.34 5.56 6.65
C ASN A 387 18.99 4.16 6.61
N ARG A 388 19.27 3.60 5.43
CA ARG A 388 19.85 2.25 5.28
C ARG A 388 21.13 2.08 6.08
N ASP A 389 22.02 3.07 6.08
CA ASP A 389 23.32 2.95 6.75
C ASP A 389 23.15 2.87 8.27
N ALA A 390 22.24 3.68 8.84
CA ALA A 390 21.88 3.61 10.25
C ALA A 390 21.26 2.25 10.61
N VAL A 391 20.40 1.71 9.74
CA VAL A 391 19.82 0.36 9.95
C VAL A 391 20.89 -0.73 9.87
N GLN A 392 21.79 -0.66 8.89
CA GLN A 392 22.85 -1.66 8.69
C GLN A 392 23.95 -1.60 9.76
N ALA A 393 24.18 -0.43 10.37
CA ALA A 393 25.11 -0.29 11.50
C ALA A 393 24.73 -1.18 12.71
N HIS A 394 23.48 -1.65 12.77
CA HIS A 394 22.97 -2.53 13.82
C HIS A 394 22.64 -3.95 13.33
N ALA A 395 23.16 -4.37 12.18
CA ALA A 395 22.85 -5.68 11.59
C ALA A 395 23.17 -6.86 12.53
N ASP A 396 24.19 -6.74 13.39
CA ASP A 396 24.59 -7.76 14.36
C ASP A 396 23.50 -8.07 15.41
N ALA A 397 22.55 -7.16 15.63
CA ALA A 397 21.40 -7.40 16.50
C ALA A 397 20.34 -8.32 15.86
N GLY A 398 20.45 -8.57 14.56
CA GLY A 398 19.56 -9.40 13.76
C GLY A 398 18.26 -8.70 13.37
N PHE A 399 17.75 -9.01 12.17
CA PHE A 399 16.51 -8.41 11.66
C PHE A 399 15.25 -9.24 11.98
N PRO A 400 14.08 -8.63 12.22
CA PRO A 400 13.91 -7.20 12.49
C PRO A 400 14.66 -6.76 13.75
N LEU A 401 15.17 -5.53 13.75
CA LEU A 401 15.92 -4.96 14.87
C LEU A 401 15.05 -4.90 16.14
N PRO A 402 15.64 -5.02 17.34
CA PRO A 402 14.95 -4.80 18.61
C PRO A 402 14.25 -3.43 18.69
N ALA A 403 13.23 -3.33 19.55
CA ALA A 403 12.40 -2.13 19.67
C ALA A 403 13.19 -0.89 20.08
N GLU A 404 14.12 -1.05 21.02
CA GLU A 404 14.92 0.04 21.56
C GLU A 404 15.83 0.66 20.49
N ILE A 405 16.48 -0.19 19.69
CA ILE A 405 17.32 0.23 18.56
C ILE A 405 16.45 0.86 17.46
N SER A 406 15.31 0.24 17.16
CA SER A 406 14.38 0.72 16.14
C SER A 406 13.87 2.12 16.46
N GLU A 407 13.45 2.36 17.70
CA GLU A 407 13.02 3.68 18.15
C GLU A 407 14.15 4.71 18.11
N GLN A 408 15.38 4.33 18.47
CA GLN A 408 16.54 5.21 18.38
C GLN A 408 16.76 5.69 16.94
N ILE A 409 16.84 4.77 15.98
CA ILE A 409 17.03 5.09 14.56
C ILE A 409 15.92 6.04 14.07
N CYS A 410 14.66 5.77 14.43
CA CYS A 410 13.54 6.62 14.03
C CYS A 410 13.60 8.04 14.64
N ARG A 411 14.03 8.17 15.90
CA ARG A 411 14.23 9.47 16.55
C ARG A 411 15.37 10.26 15.90
N GLU A 412 16.48 9.60 15.59
CA GLU A 412 17.64 10.21 14.92
C GLU A 412 17.33 10.63 13.48
N ALA A 413 16.49 9.87 12.76
CA ALA A 413 16.00 10.24 11.44
C ALA A 413 15.19 11.55 11.44
N GLY A 414 14.68 11.97 12.60
CA GLY A 414 13.97 13.24 12.81
C GLY A 414 12.63 13.33 12.07
N PRO A 415 11.84 14.40 12.33
CA PRO A 415 10.60 14.66 11.60
C PRO A 415 10.86 15.20 10.18
N GLU A 416 9.87 15.04 9.30
CA GLU A 416 9.88 15.62 7.94
C GLU A 416 8.65 16.52 7.73
N PRO A 417 8.71 17.46 6.77
CA PRO A 417 7.53 18.23 6.37
C PRO A 417 6.38 17.33 5.92
N LEU A 418 5.15 17.78 6.10
CA LEU A 418 3.99 17.07 5.57
C LEU A 418 4.04 17.01 4.04
N PRO A 419 3.77 15.84 3.42
CA PRO A 419 3.55 15.74 1.98
C PRO A 419 2.42 16.67 1.54
N ALA A 420 2.48 17.12 0.28
CA ALA A 420 1.62 18.19 -0.23
C ALA A 420 0.12 17.90 -0.06
N TYR A 421 -0.31 16.64 -0.22
CA TYR A 421 -1.69 16.23 0.05
C TYR A 421 -2.09 16.51 1.51
N PHE A 422 -1.28 16.04 2.47
CA PHE A 422 -1.56 16.22 3.89
C PHE A 422 -1.44 17.68 4.32
N ALA A 423 -0.49 18.44 3.75
CA ALA A 423 -0.37 19.87 3.97
C ALA A 423 -1.59 20.65 3.45
N LEU A 424 -2.10 20.31 2.27
CA LEU A 424 -3.32 20.91 1.69
C LEU A 424 -4.56 20.62 2.53
N VAL A 425 -4.65 19.41 3.09
CA VAL A 425 -5.75 18.98 3.97
C VAL A 425 -5.57 19.52 5.41
N ALA A 426 -4.36 19.80 5.86
CA ALA A 426 -4.09 20.38 7.19
C ALA A 426 -4.19 21.91 7.21
N SER A 427 -3.87 22.60 6.12
CA SER A 427 -3.89 24.08 6.03
C SER A 427 -5.29 24.71 6.05
N GLY A 428 -6.36 23.91 6.05
CA GLY A 428 -7.70 24.38 6.44
C GLY A 428 -7.82 24.78 7.93
N SER A 429 -6.86 24.37 8.75
CA SER A 429 -6.74 24.72 10.17
C SER A 429 -5.66 25.78 10.36
N GLN A 430 -6.03 27.05 10.25
CA GLN A 430 -5.34 28.09 11.00
C GLN A 430 -6.31 28.66 12.05
N PRO A 431 -6.07 28.46 13.35
CA PRO A 431 -6.36 29.52 14.29
C PRO A 431 -5.38 30.65 13.97
N LYS A 432 -5.89 31.86 13.73
CA LYS A 432 -5.05 33.07 13.78
C LYS A 432 -4.52 33.20 15.21
N SER A 433 -3.29 32.76 15.47
CA SER A 433 -2.55 33.16 16.67
C SER A 433 -1.81 34.46 16.36
N GLY A 434 -1.96 35.41 17.27
CA GLY A 434 -1.55 36.81 17.14
C GLY A 434 -0.07 37.01 16.79
N GLY A 435 0.18 38.12 16.12
CA GLY A 435 1.53 38.64 15.90
C GLY A 435 2.19 39.10 17.21
N PRO A 436 3.52 39.24 17.21
CA PRO A 436 4.28 39.61 18.39
C PRO A 436 4.10 41.10 18.70
N SER A 437 3.86 41.40 19.97
CA SER A 437 4.24 42.66 20.62
C SER A 437 5.12 42.32 21.81
#